data_AF-A0A0D2JMM7-F1
#
_entry.id   AF-A0A0D2JMM7-F1
#
_cell.length_a   1.000
_cell.length_b   1.000
_cell.length_c   1.000
_cell.angle_alpha   90.00
_cell.angle_beta   90.00
_cell.angle_gamma   90.00
#
_symmetry.space_group_name_H-M   'P 1'
#
loop_
_entity.id
_entity.type
_entity.pdbx_description
1 polymer ?
#
loop_
_entity_poly.entity_id
_entity_poly.type
_entity_poly.pdbx_seq_one_letter_code
_entity_poly.pdbx_strand_id
1 'polypeptide(L)'
;MALENTFEPGPQVLEAVLERLGKGPGLGFCLDVGHAMSFGRASLAEWWQGLKGHLLEMHLHDNLGDDDRHLPPGWGKADWPGLRSRLDAQEKLPVLTLEPHQEPYLWASLRGLLKLWGDPFGSD
;
A
#
# COMPACT_ATOMS: atom_id res chain seq x y z
N MET A 1 -2.64 -15.65 0.77
CA MET A 1 -1.28 -15.38 1.24
C MET A 1 -0.67 -14.36 0.31
N ALA A 2 -0.26 -13.22 0.86
CA ALA A 2 0.38 -12.15 0.12
C ALA A 2 1.84 -12.02 0.58
N LEU A 3 2.76 -11.82 -0.37
CA LEU A 3 4.15 -11.44 -0.08
C LEU A 3 4.19 -9.92 0.06
N GLU A 4 4.67 -9.43 1.18
CA GLU A 4 4.77 -8.01 1.47
C GLU A 4 6.15 -7.46 1.10
N ASN A 5 6.21 -6.25 0.53
CA ASN A 5 7.48 -5.55 0.38
C ASN A 5 7.97 -5.06 1.75
N THR A 6 9.26 -5.26 2.02
CA THR A 6 9.90 -4.81 3.27
C THR A 6 11.09 -3.92 2.92
N PHE A 7 12.24 -4.50 2.56
CA PHE A 7 13.48 -3.77 2.32
C PHE A 7 13.91 -3.73 0.85
N GLU A 8 13.10 -4.27 -0.04
CA GLU A 8 13.43 -4.30 -1.46
C GLU A 8 13.50 -2.87 -2.04
N PRO A 9 14.50 -2.57 -2.89
CA PRO A 9 14.61 -1.23 -3.48
C PRO A 9 13.51 -0.94 -4.52
N GLY A 10 12.81 -1.97 -5.02
CA GLY A 10 11.79 -1.88 -6.05
C GLY A 10 11.14 -3.24 -6.31
N PRO A 11 10.15 -3.30 -7.23
CA PRO A 11 9.29 -4.47 -7.42
C PRO A 11 10.00 -5.72 -7.98
N GLN A 12 11.19 -5.56 -8.56
CA GLN A 12 11.80 -6.55 -9.45
C GLN A 12 12.05 -7.90 -8.78
N VAL A 13 12.45 -7.89 -7.50
CA VAL A 13 12.70 -9.14 -6.75
C VAL A 13 11.39 -9.89 -6.49
N LEU A 14 10.36 -9.19 -6.03
CA LEU A 14 9.06 -9.80 -5.74
C LEU A 14 8.35 -10.24 -7.02
N GLU A 15 8.47 -9.46 -8.10
CA GLU A 15 7.96 -9.82 -9.42
C GLU A 15 8.59 -11.13 -9.89
N ALA A 16 9.92 -11.25 -9.85
CA ALA A 16 10.62 -12.48 -10.24
C ALA A 16 10.25 -13.69 -9.35
N VAL A 17 10.01 -13.47 -8.06
CA VAL A 17 9.54 -14.53 -7.14
C VAL A 17 8.14 -15.00 -7.51
N LEU A 18 7.20 -14.07 -7.71
CA LEU A 18 5.81 -14.38 -8.05
C LEU A 18 5.69 -15.04 -9.43
N GLU A 19 6.51 -14.64 -10.40
CA GLU A 19 6.60 -15.29 -11.70
C GLU A 19 7.10 -16.73 -11.59
N ARG A 20 8.14 -16.98 -10.79
CA ARG A 20 8.73 -18.32 -10.62
C ARG A 20 7.85 -19.28 -9.83
N LEU A 21 7.17 -18.78 -8.80
CA LEU A 21 6.23 -19.58 -8.01
C LEU A 21 4.93 -19.86 -8.79
N GLY A 22 4.65 -19.07 -9.83
CA GLY A 22 3.50 -19.22 -10.70
C GLY A 22 2.20 -18.71 -10.09
N LYS A 23 1.12 -18.71 -10.88
CA LYS A 23 -0.23 -18.25 -10.48
C LYS A 23 -1.00 -19.33 -9.74
N GLY A 24 -0.40 -19.93 -8.71
CA GLY A 24 -1.10 -20.85 -7.82
C GLY A 24 -2.24 -20.13 -7.10
N PRO A 25 -3.36 -20.80 -6.78
CA PRO A 25 -4.46 -20.17 -6.07
C PRO A 25 -3.98 -19.64 -4.71
N GLY A 26 -4.17 -18.34 -4.48
CA GLY A 26 -3.97 -17.70 -3.18
C GLY A 26 -2.56 -17.18 -2.88
N LEU A 27 -1.65 -17.11 -3.87
CA LEU A 27 -0.39 -16.37 -3.77
C LEU A 27 -0.49 -15.03 -4.51
N GLY A 28 -0.07 -13.94 -3.87
CA GLY A 28 -0.01 -12.63 -4.48
C GLY A 28 0.89 -11.66 -3.71
N PHE A 29 0.62 -10.38 -3.86
CA PHE A 29 1.44 -9.28 -3.35
C PHE A 29 0.64 -8.40 -2.38
N CYS A 30 1.27 -8.03 -1.28
CA CYS A 30 0.83 -6.97 -0.39
C CYS A 30 1.73 -5.76 -0.62
N LEU A 31 1.13 -4.65 -1.06
CA LEU A 31 1.85 -3.38 -1.11
C LEU A 31 1.77 -2.72 0.27
N ASP A 32 2.87 -2.77 1.01
CA ASP A 32 3.05 -1.90 2.17
C ASP A 32 3.57 -0.54 1.69
N VAL A 33 2.73 0.49 1.86
CA VAL A 33 3.02 1.86 1.42
C VAL A 33 4.17 2.46 2.22
N GLY A 34 4.23 2.23 3.53
CA GLY A 34 5.27 2.84 4.36
C GLY A 34 6.63 2.20 4.17
N HIS A 35 6.71 0.88 4.01
CA HIS A 35 7.95 0.17 3.64
C HIS A 35 8.48 0.66 2.29
N ALA A 36 7.60 0.78 1.27
CA ALA A 36 7.97 1.29 -0.04
C ALA A 36 8.53 2.72 0.04
N MET A 37 7.99 3.55 0.94
CA MET A 37 8.46 4.91 1.18
C MET A 37 9.75 4.98 2.01
N SER A 38 9.95 4.06 2.96
CA SER A 38 11.06 4.09 3.94
C SER A 38 12.32 3.44 3.43
N PHE A 39 12.16 2.30 2.76
CA PHE A 39 13.27 1.42 2.38
C PHE A 39 13.42 1.26 0.87
N GLY A 40 12.34 1.54 0.14
CA GLY A 40 12.34 1.51 -1.32
C GLY A 40 13.13 2.66 -1.95
N ARG A 41 13.54 2.45 -3.20
CA ARG A 41 14.08 3.50 -4.09
C ARG A 41 13.14 3.79 -5.26
N ALA A 42 12.29 2.83 -5.59
CA ALA A 42 11.21 2.97 -6.56
C ALA A 42 10.04 3.76 -5.96
N SER A 43 9.40 4.56 -6.79
CA SER A 43 8.16 5.25 -6.46
C SER A 43 7.01 4.27 -6.25
N LEU A 44 5.98 4.68 -5.50
CA LEU A 44 4.73 3.93 -5.37
C LEU A 44 4.09 3.61 -6.72
N ALA A 45 4.29 4.48 -7.72
CA ALA A 45 3.85 4.27 -9.09
C ALA A 45 4.53 3.05 -9.74
N GLU A 46 5.85 2.93 -9.58
CA GLU A 46 6.63 1.82 -10.13
C GLU A 46 6.29 0.51 -9.44
N TRP A 47 6.19 0.51 -8.11
CA TRP A 47 5.70 -0.62 -7.31
C TRP A 47 4.33 -1.11 -7.81
N TRP A 48 3.40 -0.18 -7.98
CA TRP A 48 2.08 -0.50 -8.50
C TRP A 48 2.14 -1.10 -9.90
N GLN A 49 2.87 -0.48 -10.84
CA GLN A 49 2.89 -0.97 -12.22
C GLN A 49 3.50 -2.37 -12.34
N GLY A 50 4.56 -2.68 -11.57
CA GLY A 50 5.19 -3.99 -11.59
C GLY A 50 4.30 -5.09 -11.01
N LEU A 51 3.53 -4.79 -9.95
CA LEU A 51 2.87 -5.83 -9.15
C LEU A 51 1.34 -5.75 -9.07
N LYS A 52 0.68 -4.77 -9.71
CA LYS A 52 -0.80 -4.66 -9.69
C LYS A 52 -1.53 -5.93 -10.11
N GLY A 53 -0.96 -6.70 -11.05
CA GLY A 53 -1.55 -7.96 -11.52
C GLY A 53 -1.56 -9.08 -10.46
N HIS A 54 -0.79 -8.90 -9.39
CA HIS A 54 -0.68 -9.80 -8.24
C HIS A 54 -1.22 -9.17 -6.95
N LEU A 55 -1.72 -7.94 -7.00
CA LEU A 55 -2.09 -7.18 -5.80
C LEU A 55 -3.33 -7.81 -5.13
N LEU A 56 -3.14 -8.27 -3.88
CA LEU A 56 -4.21 -8.83 -3.06
C LEU A 56 -4.50 -7.96 -1.84
N GLU A 57 -3.48 -7.32 -1.30
CA GLU A 57 -3.56 -6.56 -0.05
C GLU A 57 -2.77 -5.25 -0.15
N MET A 58 -3.15 -4.27 0.64
CA MET A 58 -2.39 -3.05 0.85
C MET A 58 -2.38 -2.69 2.33
N HIS A 59 -1.20 -2.42 2.87
CA HIS A 59 -1.05 -1.87 4.21
C HIS A 59 -0.93 -0.36 4.11
N LEU A 60 -1.82 0.32 4.84
CA LEU A 60 -2.03 1.75 4.72
C LEU A 60 -1.45 2.46 5.93
N HIS A 61 -0.20 2.89 5.78
CA HIS A 61 0.42 3.86 6.65
C HIS A 61 1.33 4.79 5.84
N ASP A 62 1.53 5.98 6.37
CA ASP A 62 2.32 7.03 5.76
C ASP A 62 3.73 7.06 6.34
N ASN A 63 4.62 7.73 5.61
CA ASN A 63 6.00 7.83 6.02
C ASN A 63 6.69 9.11 5.52
N LEU A 64 7.77 9.49 6.21
CA LEU A 64 8.65 10.58 5.83
C LEU A 64 9.84 10.13 4.97
N GLY A 65 10.06 8.82 4.87
CA GLY A 65 11.09 8.16 4.07
C GLY A 65 12.40 7.89 4.81
N ASP A 66 12.35 7.79 6.14
CA ASP A 66 13.53 7.68 7.00
C ASP A 66 13.56 6.46 7.92
N ASP A 67 12.41 5.92 8.31
CA ASP A 67 12.28 4.70 9.11
C ASP A 67 10.85 4.16 9.00
N ASP A 68 10.58 2.97 9.51
CA ASP A 68 9.25 2.35 9.50
C ASP A 68 8.32 2.92 10.60
N ARG A 69 7.85 4.16 10.37
CA ARG A 69 7.18 4.97 11.41
C ARG A 69 5.70 4.69 11.60
N HIS A 70 5.04 3.98 10.68
CA HIS A 70 3.59 3.71 10.71
C HIS A 70 2.74 4.97 10.97
N LEU A 71 3.05 6.07 10.28
CA LEU A 71 2.32 7.32 10.49
C LEU A 71 0.89 7.23 9.93
N PRO A 72 -0.07 7.97 10.49
CA PRO A 72 -1.39 8.07 9.88
C PRO A 72 -1.34 8.61 8.44
N PRO A 73 -2.12 8.07 7.49
CA PRO A 73 -2.32 8.65 6.16
C PRO A 73 -2.51 10.17 6.17
N GLY A 74 -1.64 10.88 5.44
CA GLY A 74 -1.62 12.34 5.34
C GLY A 74 -0.71 13.04 6.34
N TRP A 75 -0.01 12.30 7.20
CA TRP A 75 1.00 12.84 8.11
C TRP A 75 2.43 12.71 7.56
N GLY A 76 2.60 11.95 6.47
CA GLY A 76 3.85 11.79 5.77
C GLY A 76 3.81 12.40 4.36
N LYS A 77 4.45 11.71 3.42
CA LYS A 77 4.69 12.19 2.05
C LYS A 77 4.18 11.22 0.97
N ALA A 78 3.51 10.14 1.34
CA ALA A 78 2.99 9.19 0.36
C ALA A 78 1.97 9.87 -0.59
N ASP A 79 2.00 9.47 -1.87
CA ASP A 79 1.06 9.94 -2.90
C ASP A 79 -0.31 9.26 -2.76
N TRP A 80 -1.03 9.59 -1.69
CA TRP A 80 -2.37 9.07 -1.42
C TRP A 80 -3.39 9.36 -2.55
N PRO A 81 -3.43 10.57 -3.15
CA PRO A 81 -4.32 10.82 -4.29
C PRO A 81 -4.01 9.91 -5.48
N GLY A 82 -2.73 9.74 -5.81
CA GLY A 82 -2.33 8.83 -6.88
C GLY A 82 -2.64 7.36 -6.56
N LEU A 83 -2.49 6.91 -5.31
CA LEU A 83 -2.91 5.57 -4.91
C LEU A 83 -4.42 5.38 -5.08
N ARG A 84 -5.23 6.38 -4.70
CA ARG A 84 -6.68 6.35 -4.92
C ARG A 84 -7.04 6.20 -6.38
N SER A 85 -6.48 7.04 -7.26
CA SER A 85 -6.77 6.97 -8.69
C SER A 85 -6.41 5.60 -9.29
N ARG A 86 -5.37 4.94 -8.76
CA ARG A 86 -4.97 3.60 -9.20
C ARG A 86 -5.91 2.51 -8.70
N LEU A 87 -6.40 2.63 -7.47
CA LEU A 87 -7.44 1.77 -6.90
C LEU A 87 -8.75 1.88 -7.66
N ASP A 88 -9.20 3.11 -7.97
CA ASP A 88 -10.43 3.36 -8.75
C ASP A 88 -10.37 2.74 -10.16
N ALA A 89 -9.16 2.56 -10.70
CA ALA A 89 -8.94 1.93 -12.00
C ALA A 89 -8.84 0.39 -11.94
N GLN A 90 -8.95 -0.23 -10.77
CA GLN A 90 -8.95 -1.70 -10.65
C GLN A 90 -10.36 -2.27 -10.81
N GLU A 91 -10.46 -3.42 -11.49
CA GLU A 91 -11.69 -4.21 -11.51
C GLU A 91 -11.96 -4.89 -10.16
N LYS A 92 -10.89 -5.23 -9.42
CA LYS A 92 -10.94 -5.87 -8.11
C LYS A 92 -10.10 -5.08 -7.13
N LEU A 93 -10.72 -4.67 -6.03
CA LEU A 93 -10.02 -3.97 -4.97
C LEU A 93 -9.26 -4.96 -4.06
N PRO A 94 -8.04 -4.60 -3.62
CA PRO A 94 -7.33 -5.36 -2.60
C PRO A 94 -7.98 -5.19 -1.23
N VAL A 95 -7.64 -6.07 -0.30
CA VAL A 95 -7.93 -5.85 1.13
C VAL A 95 -7.07 -4.68 1.60
N LEU A 96 -7.69 -3.74 2.32
CA LEU A 96 -7.01 -2.58 2.88
C LEU A 96 -6.86 -2.77 4.40
N THR A 97 -5.63 -2.72 4.89
CA THR A 97 -5.30 -2.95 6.30
C THR A 97 -4.64 -1.71 6.90
N LEU A 98 -5.04 -1.32 8.10
CA LEU A 98 -4.35 -0.32 8.90
C LEU A 98 -3.50 -1.02 9.96
N GLU A 99 -2.26 -0.60 10.14
CA GLU A 99 -1.31 -1.20 11.10
C GLU A 99 -0.83 -0.20 12.17
N PRO A 100 -1.73 0.51 12.89
CA PRO A 100 -1.31 1.51 13.86
C PRO A 100 -0.73 0.85 15.10
N HIS A 101 0.43 1.34 15.56
CA HIS A 101 1.06 0.87 16.80
C HIS A 101 0.39 1.41 18.08
N GLN A 102 -0.58 2.31 17.94
CA GLN A 102 -1.31 2.89 19.07
C GLN A 102 -2.72 3.33 18.66
N GLU A 103 -3.67 3.24 19.59
CA GLU A 103 -5.08 3.56 19.34
C GLU A 103 -5.31 4.99 18.79
N PRO A 104 -4.66 6.06 19.27
CA PRO A 104 -4.85 7.39 18.69
C PRO A 104 -4.52 7.45 17.20
N TYR A 105 -3.56 6.62 16.74
CA TYR A 105 -3.16 6.58 15.33
C TYR A 105 -4.19 5.84 14.48
N LEU A 106 -4.89 4.83 15.01
CA LEU A 106 -6.01 4.22 14.31
C LEU A 106 -7.06 5.27 13.91
N TRP A 107 -7.48 6.09 14.87
CA TRP A 107 -8.48 7.13 14.62
C TRP A 107 -7.96 8.24 13.70
N ALA A 108 -6.69 8.62 13.85
CA ALA A 108 -6.05 9.58 12.95
C ALA A 108 -5.99 9.04 11.52
N SER A 109 -5.68 7.75 11.35
CA SER A 109 -5.60 7.11 10.03
C SER A 109 -6.95 7.09 9.34
N LEU A 110 -8.02 6.71 10.03
CA LEU A 110 -9.38 6.73 9.49
C LEU A 110 -9.78 8.14 9.02
N ARG A 111 -9.53 9.17 9.84
CA ARG A 111 -9.81 10.57 9.47
C ARG A 111 -8.96 11.05 8.29
N GLY A 112 -7.69 10.65 8.27
CA GLY A 112 -6.76 10.94 7.19
C GLY A 112 -7.26 10.39 5.86
N LEU A 113 -7.63 9.11 5.84
CA LEU A 113 -8.20 8.46 4.66
C LEU A 113 -9.52 9.11 4.22
N LEU A 114 -10.45 9.39 5.15
CA LEU A 114 -11.68 10.12 4.83
C LEU A 114 -11.42 11.48 4.18
N LYS A 115 -10.41 12.21 4.64
CA LYS A 115 -10.03 13.50 4.07
C LYS A 115 -9.38 13.36 2.70
N LEU A 116 -8.51 12.37 2.52
CA LEU A 116 -7.69 12.20 1.31
C LEU A 116 -8.46 11.52 0.17
N TRP A 117 -9.29 10.54 0.51
CA TRP A 117 -10.02 9.70 -0.42
C TRP A 117 -11.52 10.03 -0.45
N GLY A 118 -12.01 10.89 0.44
CA GLY A 118 -13.44 11.12 0.60
C GLY A 118 -14.10 9.98 1.35
N ASP A 119 -15.43 10.04 1.46
CA ASP A 119 -16.22 9.04 2.16
C ASP A 119 -16.28 7.73 1.35
N PRO A 120 -15.71 6.61 1.82
CA PRO A 120 -15.84 5.32 1.16
C PRO A 120 -17.25 4.72 1.30
N PHE A 121 -18.09 5.25 2.19
CA PHE A 121 -19.47 4.81 2.42
C PHE A 121 -20.51 5.64 1.65
N GLY A 122 -20.08 6.67 0.92
CA GLY A 122 -20.94 7.57 0.17
C GLY A 122 -21.60 8.62 1.07
N SER A 123 -21.49 9.88 0.69
CA SER A 123 -22.45 10.89 1.11
C SER A 123 -23.71 10.72 0.26
N ASP A 124 -24.80 10.28 0.89
CA ASP A 124 -26.15 10.57 0.37
C ASP A 124 -26.38 12.09 0.29
#